data_AF-A0A7C2UAF5-F1
#
_entry.id   AF-A0A7C2UAF5-F1
#
_cell.length_a   1.000
_cell.length_b   1.000
_cell.length_c   1.000
_cell.angle_alpha   90.00
_cell.angle_beta   90.00
_cell.angle_gamma   90.00
#
_symmetry.space_group_name_H-M   'P 1'
#
loop_
_entity.id
_entity.type
_entity.pdbx_description
1 polymer ?
#
loop_
_entity_poly.entity_id
_entity_poly.type
_entity_poly.pdbx_seq_one_letter_code
_entity_poly.pdbx_strand_id
1 'polypeptide(L)'
;MKENLLLEIGVEDLPVSFCDCIDNFLLEFKKVLAEERIEFSDLKIFYTPRRIIFFLKEVPPYQKEKMIEIFGPPLDICIDEKNKWTLVAQKFAETHKVKLNQLKILEKKGKKYVGIVKIEKGSTITKIFNNIVNKVLEKVEIPKGMIWDEKKFKFFRPIRYILAIYGEKIINVQIG
;
A
#
# COMPACT_ATOMS: atom_id res chain seq x y z
N MET A 1 -12.82 13.69 0.36
CA MET A 1 -13.13 13.69 -1.08
C MET A 1 -11.97 13.01 -1.80
N LYS A 2 -12.22 12.37 -2.95
CA LYS A 2 -11.14 11.86 -3.80
C LYS A 2 -10.44 13.06 -4.45
N GLU A 3 -9.13 12.95 -4.65
CA GLU A 3 -8.30 14.00 -5.25
C GLU A 3 -7.38 13.40 -6.31
N ASN A 4 -6.76 14.27 -7.11
CA ASN A 4 -5.69 13.87 -7.99
C ASN A 4 -4.36 13.83 -7.23
N LEU A 5 -3.47 12.91 -7.63
CA LEU A 5 -2.14 12.76 -7.08
C LEU A 5 -1.13 12.93 -8.22
N LEU A 6 -0.19 13.86 -8.03
CA LEU A 6 0.88 14.15 -8.98
C LEU A 6 2.23 13.88 -8.30
N LEU A 7 3.10 13.17 -8.98
CA LEU A 7 4.52 13.06 -8.67
C LEU A 7 5.31 13.55 -9.87
N GLU A 8 6.12 14.58 -9.67
CA GLU A 8 7.05 15.09 -10.66
C GLU A 8 8.48 14.87 -10.17
N ILE A 9 9.31 14.31 -11.04
CA ILE A 9 10.73 14.09 -10.82
C ILE A 9 11.46 14.93 -11.87
N GLY A 10 12.14 15.98 -11.39
CA GLY A 10 13.03 16.79 -12.21
C GLY A 10 14.38 16.11 -12.35
N VAL A 11 14.87 15.99 -13.58
CA VAL A 11 16.11 15.31 -13.91
C VAL A 11 16.97 16.11 -14.88
N GLU A 12 18.24 15.75 -15.00
CA GLU A 12 19.02 16.11 -16.19
C GLU A 12 18.53 15.40 -17.45
N ASP A 13 19.12 15.74 -18.60
CA ASP A 13 18.71 15.28 -19.92
C ASP A 13 18.63 13.74 -20.03
N LEU A 14 17.39 13.24 -20.00
CA LEU A 14 17.03 11.83 -20.08
C LEU A 14 17.54 11.22 -21.39
N PRO A 15 18.06 9.98 -21.36
CA PRO A 15 18.38 9.26 -22.56
C PRO A 15 17.09 8.85 -23.30
N VAL A 16 17.18 8.69 -24.62
CA VAL A 16 16.07 8.18 -25.44
C VAL A 16 15.59 6.81 -24.94
N SER A 17 16.49 5.98 -24.42
CA SER A 17 16.19 4.66 -23.84
C SER A 17 15.28 4.69 -22.61
N PHE A 18 15.02 5.87 -22.03
CA PHE A 18 13.97 6.01 -21.01
C PHE A 18 12.60 5.61 -21.56
N CYS A 19 12.34 5.85 -22.84
CA CYS A 19 11.05 5.54 -23.48
C CYS A 19 10.73 4.04 -23.37
N ASP A 20 11.75 3.19 -23.46
CA ASP A 20 11.62 1.73 -23.40
C ASP A 20 11.18 1.24 -21.99
N CYS A 21 11.31 2.10 -20.97
CA CYS A 21 11.04 1.75 -19.57
C CYS A 21 9.67 2.24 -19.08
N ILE A 22 8.94 3.05 -19.87
CA ILE A 22 7.69 3.69 -19.43
C ILE A 22 6.63 2.65 -19.07
N ASP A 23 6.49 1.60 -19.89
CA ASP A 23 5.51 0.55 -19.63
C ASP A 23 5.86 -0.23 -18.37
N ASN A 24 7.15 -0.44 -18.09
CA ASN A 24 7.60 -1.08 -16.86
C ASN A 24 7.30 -0.21 -15.64
N PHE A 25 7.58 1.10 -15.72
CA PHE A 25 7.19 2.05 -14.68
C PHE A 25 5.69 2.01 -14.41
N LEU A 26 4.87 2.05 -15.46
CA LEU A 26 3.42 2.02 -15.34
C LEU A 26 2.96 0.72 -14.66
N LEU A 27 3.53 -0.42 -15.08
CA LEU A 27 3.22 -1.73 -14.52
C LEU A 27 3.58 -1.82 -13.04
N GLU A 28 4.81 -1.46 -12.66
CA GLU A 28 5.27 -1.54 -11.27
C GLU A 28 4.53 -0.55 -10.36
N PHE A 29 4.22 0.66 -10.85
CA PHE A 29 3.41 1.60 -10.10
C PHE A 29 2.00 1.05 -9.81
N LYS A 30 1.35 0.45 -10.82
CA LYS A 30 0.04 -0.20 -10.62
C LYS A 30 0.11 -1.36 -9.64
N LYS A 31 1.15 -2.20 -9.73
CA LYS A 31 1.36 -3.33 -8.80
C LYS A 31 1.52 -2.84 -7.37
N VAL A 32 2.41 -1.86 -7.13
CA VAL A 32 2.65 -1.32 -5.79
C VAL A 32 1.40 -0.65 -5.22
N LEU A 33 0.66 0.13 -6.03
CA LEU A 33 -0.61 0.71 -5.58
C LEU A 33 -1.64 -0.36 -5.20
N ALA A 34 -1.71 -1.47 -5.95
CA ALA A 34 -2.60 -2.59 -5.64
C ALA A 34 -2.19 -3.32 -4.35
N GLU A 35 -0.89 -3.59 -4.17
CA GLU A 35 -0.33 -4.15 -2.92
C GLU A 35 -0.64 -3.25 -1.72
N GLU A 36 -0.51 -1.94 -1.91
CA GLU A 36 -0.85 -0.91 -0.93
C GLU A 36 -2.34 -0.58 -0.91
N ARG A 37 -3.21 -1.32 -1.62
CA ARG A 37 -4.67 -1.17 -1.59
C ARG A 37 -5.15 0.27 -1.81
N ILE A 38 -4.50 0.97 -2.71
CA ILE A 38 -4.87 2.32 -3.13
C ILE A 38 -5.68 2.20 -4.41
N GLU A 39 -6.91 2.71 -4.34
CA GLU A 39 -7.79 2.81 -5.49
C GLU A 39 -7.46 4.09 -6.28
N PHE A 40 -7.59 4.02 -7.59
CA PHE A 40 -7.44 5.15 -8.51
C PHE A 40 -8.22 4.82 -9.79
N SER A 41 -8.64 5.84 -10.53
CA SER A 41 -9.39 5.64 -11.78
C SER A 41 -8.50 5.52 -13.01
N ASP A 42 -7.38 6.22 -13.00
CA ASP A 42 -6.44 6.29 -14.12
C ASP A 42 -5.04 6.64 -13.60
N LEU A 43 -4.02 6.16 -14.31
CA LEU A 43 -2.62 6.48 -14.07
C LEU A 43 -1.95 6.76 -15.41
N LYS A 44 -1.36 7.95 -15.54
CA LYS A 44 -0.62 8.39 -16.72
C LYS A 44 0.80 8.78 -16.36
N ILE A 45 1.70 8.56 -17.32
CA ILE A 45 3.08 9.02 -17.25
C ILE A 45 3.28 10.04 -18.38
N PHE A 46 3.78 11.21 -18.04
CA PHE A 46 4.22 12.23 -18.98
C PHE A 46 5.70 12.48 -18.76
N TYR A 47 6.42 12.84 -19.81
CA TYR A 47 7.83 13.13 -19.68
C TYR A 47 8.30 14.12 -20.75
N THR A 48 9.35 14.86 -20.39
CA THR A 48 10.18 15.66 -21.28
C THR A 48 11.63 15.26 -21.02
N PRO A 49 12.62 15.76 -21.78
CA PRO A 49 14.02 15.44 -21.49
C PRO A 49 14.46 15.73 -20.05
N ARG A 50 13.77 16.62 -19.30
CA ARG A 50 14.17 17.01 -17.94
C ARG A 50 13.12 16.78 -16.87
N ARG A 51 11.99 16.13 -17.21
CA ARG A 51 10.87 15.92 -16.27
C ARG A 51 10.21 14.59 -16.52
N ILE A 52 9.86 13.89 -15.45
CA ILE A 52 8.98 12.72 -15.45
C ILE A 52 7.83 13.01 -14.51
N ILE A 53 6.58 12.84 -14.97
CA ILE A 53 5.37 13.11 -14.20
C ILE A 53 4.53 11.84 -14.18
N PHE A 54 4.18 11.39 -12.98
CA PHE A 54 3.16 10.38 -12.74
C PHE A 54 1.90 11.08 -12.24
N PHE A 55 0.79 10.86 -12.92
CA PHE A 55 -0.47 11.51 -12.60
C PHE A 55 -1.57 10.47 -12.39
N LEU A 56 -2.12 10.42 -11.19
CA LEU A 56 -3.20 9.53 -10.78
C LEU A 56 -4.48 10.33 -10.56
N LYS A 57 -5.60 9.81 -11.06
CA LYS A 57 -6.92 10.43 -10.91
C LYS A 57 -7.77 9.73 -9.86
N GLU A 58 -8.61 10.52 -9.18
CA GLU A 58 -9.65 10.02 -8.26
C GLU A 58 -9.10 9.11 -7.14
N VAL A 59 -7.97 9.52 -6.55
CA VAL A 59 -7.32 8.81 -5.45
C VAL A 59 -8.06 9.16 -4.14
N PRO A 60 -8.51 8.17 -3.33
CA PRO A 60 -9.15 8.42 -2.06
C PRO A 60 -8.14 8.93 -1.02
N PRO A 61 -8.58 9.65 0.03
CA PRO A 61 -7.65 10.22 1.02
C PRO A 61 -6.97 9.19 1.92
N TYR A 62 -7.49 7.95 1.94
CA TYR A 62 -6.99 6.84 2.72
C TYR A 62 -6.83 5.59 1.84
N GLN A 63 -5.81 4.80 2.16
CA GLN A 63 -5.73 3.41 1.75
C GLN A 63 -7.00 2.64 2.17
N LYS A 64 -7.42 1.66 1.39
CA LYS A 64 -8.58 0.82 1.74
C LYS A 64 -8.32 0.05 3.03
N GLU A 65 -9.29 0.00 3.93
CA GLU A 65 -9.19 -0.75 5.18
C GLU A 65 -9.02 -2.25 4.93
N LYS A 66 -8.38 -2.96 5.87
CA LYS A 66 -8.27 -4.43 5.83
C LYS A 66 -9.20 -5.01 6.87
N MET A 67 -10.00 -5.99 6.47
CA MET A 67 -10.57 -6.92 7.45
C MET A 67 -9.55 -8.03 7.70
N ILE A 68 -9.14 -8.16 8.94
CA ILE A 68 -8.22 -9.21 9.40
C ILE A 68 -9.03 -10.16 10.27
N GLU A 69 -9.23 -11.36 9.77
CA GLU A 69 -9.81 -12.46 10.52
C GLU A 69 -8.74 -13.14 11.37
N ILE A 70 -8.94 -13.15 12.68
CA ILE A 70 -8.07 -13.85 13.62
C ILE A 70 -8.84 -15.08 14.10
N PHE A 71 -8.36 -16.24 13.64
CA PHE A 71 -8.86 -17.53 14.04
C PHE A 71 -8.34 -17.89 15.42
N GLY A 72 -9.26 -18.25 16.30
CA GLY A 72 -8.99 -18.75 17.64
C GLY A 72 -9.23 -20.26 17.73
N PRO A 73 -9.59 -20.74 18.93
CA PRO A 73 -9.83 -22.16 19.16
C PRO A 73 -11.04 -22.71 18.38
N PRO A 74 -11.07 -24.02 18.11
CA PRO A 74 -12.23 -24.72 17.56
C PRO A 74 -13.54 -24.40 18.31
N LEU A 75 -14.65 -24.31 17.58
CA LEU A 75 -15.94 -23.88 18.13
C LEU A 75 -16.48 -24.84 19.21
N ASP A 76 -16.25 -26.14 19.03
CA ASP A 76 -16.66 -27.24 19.92
C ASP A 76 -16.10 -27.12 21.34
N ILE A 77 -14.87 -26.60 21.51
CA ILE A 77 -14.29 -26.36 22.84
C ILE A 77 -14.61 -24.97 23.41
N CYS A 78 -15.26 -24.12 22.61
CA CYS A 78 -15.59 -22.74 22.96
C CYS A 78 -17.03 -22.54 23.41
N ILE A 79 -17.92 -23.50 23.13
CA ILE A 79 -19.34 -23.45 23.48
C ILE A 79 -19.68 -24.65 24.36
N ASP A 80 -20.41 -24.40 25.46
CA ASP A 80 -20.89 -25.46 26.35
C ASP A 80 -22.24 -26.04 25.88
N GLU A 81 -22.72 -27.08 26.57
CA GLU A 81 -24.01 -27.74 26.28
C GLU A 81 -25.24 -26.81 26.38
N LYS A 82 -25.08 -25.62 27.00
CA LYS A 82 -26.13 -24.60 27.15
C LYS A 82 -25.96 -23.43 26.17
N ASN A 83 -25.15 -23.60 25.13
CA ASN A 83 -24.83 -22.57 24.13
C ASN A 83 -24.19 -21.30 24.73
N LYS A 84 -23.45 -21.43 25.84
CA LYS A 84 -22.68 -20.33 26.45
C LYS A 84 -21.19 -20.44 26.15
N TRP A 85 -20.52 -19.28 26.13
CA TRP A 85 -19.07 -19.21 25.94
C TRP A 85 -18.32 -19.84 27.12
N THR A 86 -17.45 -20.81 26.80
CA THR A 86 -16.59 -21.48 27.79
C THR A 86 -15.45 -20.57 28.25
N LEU A 87 -14.71 -21.01 29.27
CA LEU A 87 -13.49 -20.34 29.72
C LEU A 87 -12.43 -20.21 28.61
N VAL A 88 -12.42 -21.15 27.64
CA VAL A 88 -11.51 -21.10 26.49
C VAL A 88 -11.83 -19.91 25.59
N ALA A 89 -13.12 -19.69 25.30
CA ALA A 89 -13.58 -18.53 24.53
C ALA A 89 -13.33 -17.21 25.28
N GLN A 90 -13.50 -17.20 26.60
CA GLN A 90 -13.20 -16.05 27.46
C GLN A 90 -11.73 -15.65 27.40
N LYS A 91 -10.82 -16.62 27.58
CA LYS A 91 -9.37 -16.38 27.49
C LYS A 91 -8.95 -15.87 26.11
N PHE A 92 -9.57 -16.38 25.04
CA PHE A 92 -9.31 -15.87 23.68
C PHE A 92 -9.76 -14.41 23.52
N ALA A 93 -10.94 -14.07 24.03
CA ALA A 93 -11.45 -12.70 24.02
C ALA A 93 -10.54 -11.74 24.81
N GLU A 94 -10.10 -12.14 26.01
CA GLU A 94 -9.16 -11.38 26.86
C GLU A 94 -7.82 -11.15 26.17
N THR A 95 -7.25 -12.19 25.56
CA THR A 95 -5.97 -12.11 24.82
C THR A 95 -6.02 -11.05 23.72
N HIS A 96 -7.16 -10.94 23.04
CA HIS A 96 -7.36 -9.96 21.99
C HIS A 96 -7.99 -8.65 22.45
N LYS A 97 -8.21 -8.49 23.77
CA LYS A 97 -8.80 -7.31 24.41
C LYS A 97 -10.18 -6.95 23.83
N VAL A 98 -10.99 -7.96 23.54
CA VAL A 98 -12.36 -7.82 23.02
C VAL A 98 -13.37 -8.33 24.05
N LYS A 99 -14.62 -7.91 23.91
CA LYS A 99 -15.74 -8.47 24.69
C LYS A 99 -16.19 -9.81 24.10
N LEU A 100 -16.74 -10.69 24.92
CA LEU A 100 -17.31 -11.98 24.47
C LEU A 100 -18.37 -11.83 23.36
N ASN A 101 -19.15 -10.75 23.39
CA ASN A 101 -20.16 -10.48 22.35
C ASN A 101 -19.57 -9.99 21.01
N GLN A 102 -18.26 -9.74 20.95
CA GLN A 102 -17.54 -9.41 19.72
C GLN A 102 -16.91 -10.65 19.06
N LEU A 103 -16.97 -11.81 19.72
CA LEU A 103 -16.57 -13.07 19.13
C LEU A 103 -17.48 -13.41 17.94
N LYS A 104 -16.88 -13.95 16.90
CA LYS A 104 -17.53 -14.40 15.68
C LYS A 104 -17.21 -15.88 15.48
N ILE A 105 -18.13 -16.59 14.83
CA ILE A 105 -17.87 -17.93 14.33
C ILE A 105 -17.28 -17.74 12.93
N LEU A 106 -16.02 -18.13 12.76
CA LEU A 106 -15.33 -18.10 11.49
C LEU A 106 -15.19 -19.53 10.95
N GLU A 107 -15.23 -19.68 9.63
CA GLU A 107 -15.10 -21.00 8.99
C GLU A 107 -13.83 -21.05 8.14
N LYS A 108 -13.07 -22.14 8.29
CA LYS A 108 -11.89 -22.40 7.48
C LYS A 108 -11.80 -23.87 7.14
N LYS A 109 -11.82 -24.19 5.83
CA LYS A 109 -11.77 -25.56 5.31
C LYS A 109 -12.84 -26.47 5.92
N GLY A 110 -14.08 -25.98 6.06
CA GLY A 110 -15.22 -26.73 6.61
C GLY A 110 -15.20 -26.91 8.13
N LYS A 111 -14.22 -26.35 8.86
CA LYS A 111 -14.17 -26.35 10.33
C LYS A 111 -14.54 -24.98 10.88
N LYS A 112 -15.34 -24.99 11.95
CA LYS A 112 -15.77 -23.77 12.66
C LYS A 112 -14.83 -23.45 13.81
N TYR A 113 -14.48 -22.18 13.91
CA TYR A 113 -13.62 -21.63 14.94
C TYR A 113 -14.30 -20.43 15.59
N VAL A 114 -14.00 -20.18 16.86
CA VAL A 114 -14.22 -18.86 17.41
C VAL A 114 -13.12 -17.95 16.91
N GLY A 115 -13.46 -16.74 16.52
CA GLY A 115 -12.51 -15.75 16.05
C GLY A 115 -13.01 -14.34 16.25
N ILE A 116 -12.21 -13.39 15.77
CA ILE A 116 -12.57 -11.98 15.72
C ILE A 116 -12.22 -11.41 14.36
N VAL A 117 -12.98 -10.39 13.96
CA VAL A 117 -12.68 -9.58 12.78
C VAL A 117 -12.15 -8.25 13.28
N LYS A 118 -10.87 -7.96 13.00
CA LYS A 118 -10.28 -6.64 13.24
C LYS A 118 -10.31 -5.83 11.96
N ILE A 119 -10.72 -4.57 12.06
CA ILE A 119 -10.61 -3.62 10.96
C ILE A 119 -9.29 -2.86 11.14
N GLU A 120 -8.33 -3.15 10.27
CA GLU A 120 -7.11 -2.35 10.14
C GLU A 120 -7.44 -1.11 9.32
N LYS A 121 -7.47 0.04 10.01
CA LYS A 121 -7.72 1.33 9.39
C LYS A 121 -6.62 1.64 8.37
N GLY A 122 -7.03 2.16 7.21
CA GLY A 122 -6.09 2.64 6.20
C GLY A 122 -5.29 3.84 6.68
N SER A 123 -4.06 3.96 6.20
CA SER A 123 -3.27 5.17 6.38
C SER A 123 -3.64 6.24 5.35
N THR A 124 -3.44 7.51 5.68
CA THR A 124 -3.62 8.63 4.74
C THR A 124 -2.64 8.51 3.58
N ILE A 125 -3.06 8.83 2.35
CA ILE A 125 -2.19 8.80 1.15
C ILE A 125 -0.92 9.62 1.37
N THR A 126 -1.06 10.83 1.93
CA THR A 126 0.07 11.72 2.21
C THR A 126 1.12 11.12 3.15
N LYS A 127 0.76 10.13 3.96
CA LYS A 127 1.68 9.44 4.89
C LYS A 127 2.41 8.28 4.23
N ILE A 128 1.77 7.58 3.30
CA ILE A 128 2.29 6.35 2.70
C ILE A 128 2.89 6.56 1.31
N PHE A 129 2.61 7.70 0.66
CA PHE A 129 3.03 7.92 -0.72
C PHE A 129 4.54 7.91 -0.91
N ASN A 130 5.32 8.46 0.03
CA ASN A 130 6.78 8.37 -0.02
C ASN A 130 7.28 6.90 -0.12
N ASN A 131 6.69 6.01 0.67
CA ASN A 131 7.04 4.59 0.67
C ASN A 131 6.66 3.92 -0.66
N ILE A 132 5.51 4.30 -1.23
CA ILE A 132 5.07 3.79 -2.54
C ILE A 132 6.07 4.17 -3.62
N VAL A 133 6.50 5.44 -3.66
CA VAL A 133 7.49 5.90 -4.66
C VAL A 133 8.77 5.08 -4.55
N ASN A 134 9.33 4.94 -3.34
CA ASN A 134 10.55 4.15 -3.14
C ASN A 134 10.38 2.69 -3.58
N LYS A 135 9.28 2.03 -3.20
CA LYS A 135 8.98 0.66 -3.62
C LYS A 135 8.89 0.49 -5.13
N VAL A 136 8.30 1.46 -5.83
CA VAL A 136 8.23 1.42 -7.30
C VAL A 136 9.64 1.52 -7.88
N LEU A 137 10.42 2.49 -7.41
CA LEU A 137 11.76 2.74 -7.94
C LEU A 137 12.74 1.59 -7.66
N GLU A 138 12.58 0.87 -6.55
CA GLU A 138 13.33 -0.35 -6.25
C GLU A 138 12.99 -1.51 -7.20
N LYS A 139 11.72 -1.61 -7.64
CA LYS A 139 11.24 -2.70 -8.51
C LYS A 139 11.47 -2.44 -10.00
N VAL A 140 11.57 -1.18 -10.41
CA VAL A 140 11.77 -0.83 -11.82
C VAL A 140 13.20 -1.14 -12.23
N GLU A 141 13.36 -1.97 -13.25
CA GLU A 141 14.64 -2.20 -13.89
C GLU A 141 15.07 -0.97 -14.68
N ILE A 142 16.26 -0.45 -14.37
CA ILE A 142 16.83 0.73 -15.01
C ILE A 142 18.09 0.31 -15.76
N PRO A 143 17.95 -0.05 -17.05
CA PRO A 143 19.10 -0.40 -17.87
C PRO A 143 20.02 0.82 -17.98
N LYS A 144 21.32 0.62 -17.70
CA LYS A 144 22.33 1.69 -17.68
C LYS A 144 22.04 2.83 -16.69
N GLY A 145 21.37 2.53 -15.57
CA GLY A 145 21.17 3.49 -14.48
C GLY A 145 22.48 3.92 -13.81
N MET A 146 22.55 5.19 -13.42
CA MET A 146 23.64 5.74 -12.59
C MET A 146 23.34 5.42 -11.13
N ILE A 147 24.36 5.03 -10.36
CA ILE A 147 24.24 4.81 -8.91
C ILE A 147 24.32 6.15 -8.18
N TRP A 148 23.38 6.39 -7.27
CA TRP A 148 23.18 7.66 -6.56
C TRP A 148 23.68 7.67 -5.12
N ASP A 149 23.68 6.52 -4.46
CA ASP A 149 24.02 6.42 -3.05
C ASP A 149 24.70 5.09 -2.70
N GLU A 150 25.11 4.97 -1.44
CA GLU A 150 25.71 3.74 -0.89
C GLU A 150 24.74 2.55 -0.90
N LYS A 151 23.43 2.82 -0.88
CA LYS A 151 22.37 1.81 -1.03
C LYS A 151 22.18 1.35 -2.47
N LYS A 152 23.00 1.85 -3.40
CA LYS A 152 22.99 1.52 -4.83
C LYS A 152 21.67 1.87 -5.52
N PHE A 153 20.97 2.89 -5.04
CA PHE A 153 19.83 3.47 -5.73
C PHE A 153 20.26 3.85 -7.15
N LYS A 154 19.51 3.37 -8.15
CA LYS A 154 19.80 3.64 -9.57
C LYS A 154 18.74 4.54 -10.15
N PHE A 155 19.17 5.49 -10.99
CA PHE A 155 18.25 6.26 -11.81
C PHE A 155 18.86 6.60 -13.16
N PHE A 156 18.02 6.90 -14.16
CA PHE A 156 18.48 7.16 -15.54
C PHE A 156 19.45 8.33 -15.62
N ARG A 157 19.19 9.37 -14.83
CA ARG A 157 19.93 10.63 -14.81
C ARG A 157 19.87 11.28 -13.44
N PRO A 158 20.72 12.29 -13.19
CA PRO A 158 20.65 13.00 -11.95
C PRO A 158 19.33 13.66 -11.61
N ILE A 159 18.81 13.31 -10.43
CA ILE A 159 17.58 13.91 -9.89
C ILE A 159 17.94 15.30 -9.34
N ARG A 160 17.19 16.31 -9.78
CA ARG A 160 17.36 17.71 -9.38
C ARG A 160 16.31 18.13 -8.35
N TYR A 161 15.09 17.63 -8.48
CA TYR A 161 14.04 17.84 -7.49
C TYR A 161 12.99 16.73 -7.58
N ILE A 162 12.22 16.60 -6.52
CA ILE A 162 11.03 15.77 -6.46
C ILE A 162 9.90 16.62 -5.89
N LEU A 163 8.75 16.61 -6.56
CA LEU A 163 7.55 17.28 -6.11
C LEU A 163 6.41 16.26 -6.10
N ALA A 164 5.70 16.15 -4.99
CA ALA A 164 4.49 15.35 -4.91
C ALA A 164 3.35 16.18 -4.34
N ILE A 165 2.17 16.09 -4.95
CA ILE A 165 0.97 16.85 -4.56
C ILE A 165 -0.24 15.93 -4.58
N TYR A 166 -1.02 15.94 -3.50
CA TYR A 166 -2.34 15.30 -3.40
C TYR A 166 -3.42 16.38 -3.23
N GLY A 167 -4.22 16.62 -4.26
CA GLY A 167 -5.10 17.78 -4.35
C GLY A 167 -4.28 19.07 -4.29
N GLU A 168 -4.34 19.78 -3.17
CA GLU A 168 -3.55 21.00 -2.90
C GLU A 168 -2.43 20.76 -1.87
N LYS A 169 -2.30 19.53 -1.35
CA LYS A 169 -1.35 19.21 -0.26
C LYS A 169 -0.03 18.72 -0.84
N ILE A 170 1.05 19.42 -0.51
CA ILE A 170 2.41 18.97 -0.78
C ILE A 170 2.72 17.75 0.09
N ILE A 171 3.28 16.70 -0.52
CA ILE A 171 3.78 15.51 0.15
C ILE A 171 5.30 15.55 0.10
N ASN A 172 5.94 15.39 1.25
CA ASN A 172 7.38 15.25 1.31
C ASN A 172 7.78 13.85 0.78
N VAL A 173 8.53 13.82 -0.32
CA VAL A 173 9.04 12.60 -0.93
C VAL A 173 10.56 12.68 -0.99
N GLN A 174 11.19 11.62 -0.51
CA GLN A 174 12.63 11.42 -0.53
C GLN A 174 12.89 10.05 -1.15
N ILE A 175 13.81 10.02 -2.10
CA ILE A 175 14.19 8.81 -2.84
C ILE A 175 15.61 8.44 -2.41
N GLY A 176 15.82 7.18 -2.02
CA GLY A 176 17.12 6.66 -1.52
C GLY A 176 17.12 6.40 -0.02
#